data_AF-A0A3N5LTK9-F1
#
_entry.id   AF-A0A3N5LTK9-F1
#
_cell.length_a   1.000
_cell.length_b   1.000
_cell.length_c   1.000
_cell.angle_alpha   90.00
_cell.angle_beta   90.00
_cell.angle_gamma   90.00
#
_symmetry.space_group_name_H-M   'P 1'
#
loop_
_entity.id
_entity.type
_entity.pdbx_description
1 polymer ?
#
loop_
_entity_poly.entity_id
_entity_poly.type
_entity_poly.pdbx_seq_one_letter_code
_entity_poly.pdbx_strand_id
1 'polypeptide(L)'
;MNKPVVVILVVILIILSPTGCAVPTQAPLPTDSPPIQPSPSATLTFRPPVPTASPAPTATFIPPTPMPTPIPRVRLPIRGLLIQFDRRGWDSEYWPGQVIQEFNQMDEVVGRPVRDEVAAQLDQMAIMGVNYLTIDVSSSNPRSQEGPYVPPVCYISPELGLQYPQPTSEELTNLVAYLDLIYSKGMKVAFRLVN
;
A
#
# COMPACT_ATOMS: atom_id res chain seq x y z
N MET A 1 -5.14 9.68 32.57
CA MET A 1 -5.63 8.30 32.66
C MET A 1 -5.63 7.69 31.27
N ASN A 2 -4.55 6.98 30.90
CA ASN A 2 -4.41 6.35 29.60
C ASN A 2 -5.23 5.06 29.57
N LYS A 3 -6.19 4.95 28.65
CA LYS A 3 -6.87 3.69 28.37
C LYS A 3 -5.97 2.82 27.50
N PRO A 4 -5.68 1.56 27.86
CA PRO A 4 -4.98 0.65 26.97
C PRO A 4 -5.89 0.29 25.79
N VAL A 5 -5.40 0.50 24.57
CA VAL A 5 -6.01 0.00 23.34
C VAL A 5 -5.65 -1.48 23.24
N VAL A 6 -6.64 -2.35 23.40
CA VAL A 6 -6.49 -3.79 23.25
C VAL A 6 -6.54 -4.10 21.75
N VAL A 7 -5.37 -4.37 21.16
CA VAL A 7 -5.27 -4.88 19.79
C VAL A 7 -5.53 -6.39 19.84
N ILE A 8 -6.71 -6.80 19.38
CA ILE A 8 -7.09 -8.21 19.29
C ILE A 8 -6.48 -8.79 18.02
N LEU A 9 -5.37 -9.52 18.17
CA LEU A 9 -4.74 -10.28 17.10
C LEU A 9 -5.51 -11.59 16.92
N VAL A 10 -6.36 -11.68 15.89
CA VAL A 10 -7.05 -12.93 15.54
C VAL A 10 -6.14 -13.72 14.60
N VAL A 11 -5.43 -14.72 15.15
CA VAL A 11 -4.64 -15.68 14.37
C VAL A 11 -5.56 -16.82 13.94
N ILE A 12 -5.98 -16.81 12.68
CA ILE A 12 -6.75 -17.92 12.09
C ILE A 12 -5.74 -18.94 11.55
N LEU A 13 -5.66 -20.09 12.21
CA LEU A 13 -4.85 -21.23 11.78
C LEU A 13 -5.59 -21.95 10.64
N ILE A 14 -5.23 -21.67 9.39
CA ILE A 14 -5.69 -22.43 8.23
C ILE A 14 -4.57 -23.40 7.84
N ILE A 15 -4.83 -24.69 8.05
CA ILE A 15 -3.95 -25.79 7.62
C ILE A 15 -4.17 -25.98 6.12
N LEU A 16 -3.23 -25.47 5.30
CA LEU A 16 -3.18 -25.73 3.87
C LEU A 16 -1.92 -26.53 3.56
N SER A 17 -2.12 -27.72 2.99
CA SER A 17 -1.10 -28.65 2.52
C SER A 17 -0.19 -28.01 1.44
N PRO A 18 1.11 -28.33 1.39
CA PRO A 18 2.04 -27.66 0.49
C PRO A 18 2.04 -28.32 -0.90
N THR A 19 1.77 -27.52 -1.94
CA THR A 19 2.11 -27.88 -3.31
C THR A 19 3.15 -26.88 -3.82
N GLY A 20 4.38 -27.37 -3.96
CA GLY A 20 5.35 -26.98 -4.99
C GLY A 20 5.85 -25.54 -5.00
N CYS A 21 7.09 -25.34 -4.54
CA CYS A 21 7.94 -24.23 -4.98
C CYS A 21 8.21 -24.41 -6.48
N ALA A 22 7.47 -23.69 -7.33
CA ALA A 22 7.79 -23.53 -8.74
C ALA A 22 7.81 -22.03 -9.05
N VAL A 23 9.01 -21.52 -9.32
CA VAL A 23 9.24 -20.16 -9.82
C VAL A 23 8.80 -20.13 -11.29
N PRO A 24 7.79 -19.33 -11.69
CA PRO A 24 7.49 -19.17 -13.10
C PRO A 24 8.55 -18.27 -13.75
N THR A 25 9.26 -18.81 -14.74
CA THR A 25 10.09 -18.04 -15.67
C THR A 25 9.19 -17.09 -16.46
N GLN A 26 9.32 -15.79 -16.23
CA GLN A 26 8.57 -14.76 -16.93
C GLN A 26 9.12 -14.58 -18.36
N ALA A 27 8.22 -14.60 -19.35
CA ALA A 27 8.57 -14.31 -20.73
C ALA A 27 8.78 -12.78 -20.93
N PRO A 28 9.70 -12.36 -21.82
CA PRO A 28 9.95 -10.94 -22.06
C PRO A 28 8.76 -10.23 -22.74
N LEU A 29 8.46 -9.02 -22.28
CA LEU A 29 7.44 -8.12 -22.83
C LEU A 29 7.82 -7.64 -24.25
N PRO A 30 6.89 -7.65 -25.23
CA PRO A 30 7.09 -6.96 -26.49
C PRO A 30 6.99 -5.45 -26.30
N THR A 31 8.02 -4.75 -26.75
CA THR A 31 8.07 -3.28 -26.79
C THR A 31 7.77 -2.85 -28.22
N ASP A 32 6.53 -2.46 -28.50
CA ASP A 32 6.26 -1.57 -29.63
C ASP A 32 4.91 -0.86 -29.42
N SER A 33 4.97 0.45 -29.19
CA SER A 33 3.79 1.33 -29.19
C SER A 33 3.95 2.31 -30.35
N PRO A 34 3.00 2.39 -31.29
CA PRO A 34 3.07 3.34 -32.40
C PRO A 34 2.84 4.78 -31.91
N PRO A 35 3.40 5.79 -32.61
CA PRO A 35 3.28 7.18 -32.22
C PRO A 35 1.85 7.71 -32.38
N ILE A 36 1.38 8.42 -31.35
CA ILE A 36 0.07 9.10 -31.30
C ILE A 36 0.13 10.37 -32.16
N GLN A 37 -0.72 10.44 -33.18
CA GLN A 37 -0.89 11.61 -34.04
C GLN A 37 -1.87 12.62 -33.39
N PRO A 38 -1.56 13.93 -33.32
CA PRO A 38 -2.48 14.92 -32.80
C PRO A 38 -3.60 15.24 -33.79
N SER A 39 -4.84 15.27 -33.28
CA SER A 39 -6.07 15.60 -34.02
C SER A 39 -6.26 17.13 -34.10
N PRO A 40 -6.77 17.70 -35.21
CA PRO A 40 -6.92 19.14 -35.36
C PRO A 40 -8.07 19.71 -34.51
N SER A 41 -7.81 20.91 -33.95
CA SER A 41 -8.75 21.67 -33.13
C SER A 41 -9.87 22.28 -33.97
N ALA A 42 -11.13 22.01 -33.62
CA ALA A 42 -12.28 22.69 -34.18
C ALA A 42 -12.48 24.06 -33.51
N THR A 43 -12.48 25.13 -34.32
CA THR A 43 -12.80 26.49 -33.86
C THR A 43 -14.29 26.73 -34.01
N LEU A 44 -15.00 26.98 -32.91
CA LEU A 44 -16.42 27.38 -32.91
C LEU A 44 -16.54 28.90 -32.86
N THR A 45 -17.16 29.48 -33.89
CA THR A 45 -17.44 30.92 -33.99
C THR A 45 -18.69 31.27 -33.19
N PHE A 46 -18.55 32.08 -32.15
CA PHE A 46 -19.67 32.56 -31.33
C PHE A 46 -20.25 33.86 -31.91
N ARG A 47 -21.57 33.93 -32.05
CA ARG A 47 -22.31 35.14 -32.43
C ARG A 47 -22.71 35.91 -31.16
N PRO A 48 -22.43 37.21 -31.03
CA PRO A 48 -22.82 37.97 -29.84
C PRO A 48 -24.35 38.19 -29.81
N PRO A 49 -25.01 38.03 -28.65
CA PRO A 49 -26.41 38.39 -28.50
C PRO A 49 -26.59 39.91 -28.38
N VAL A 50 -27.75 40.37 -28.87
CA VAL A 50 -28.23 41.76 -28.81
C VAL A 50 -28.54 42.13 -27.34
N PRO A 51 -28.16 43.32 -26.84
CA PRO A 51 -28.44 43.71 -25.47
C PRO A 51 -29.91 44.13 -25.30
N THR A 52 -30.68 43.32 -24.57
CA THR A 52 -31.99 43.71 -24.01
C THR A 52 -31.75 44.26 -22.59
N ALA A 53 -32.33 45.43 -22.30
CA ALA A 53 -32.17 46.11 -21.01
C ALA A 53 -32.57 45.21 -19.82
N SER A 54 -31.69 45.18 -18.81
CA SER A 54 -31.80 44.31 -17.63
C SER A 54 -32.69 44.95 -16.56
N PRO A 55 -33.73 44.26 -16.05
CA PRO A 55 -34.48 44.73 -14.88
C PRO A 55 -33.64 44.61 -13.61
N ALA A 56 -33.82 45.56 -12.69
CA ALA A 56 -33.07 45.68 -11.44
C ALA A 56 -33.13 44.40 -10.58
N PRO A 57 -32.01 43.94 -10.00
CA PRO A 57 -31.96 42.66 -9.29
C PRO A 57 -32.64 42.75 -7.91
N THR A 58 -33.72 41.99 -7.75
CA THR A 58 -34.22 41.59 -6.43
C THR A 58 -33.18 40.69 -5.77
N ALA A 59 -32.79 41.00 -4.53
CA ALA A 59 -31.80 40.21 -3.78
C ALA A 59 -32.33 38.79 -3.52
N THR A 60 -31.86 37.83 -4.32
CA THR A 60 -32.13 36.41 -4.14
C THR A 60 -31.27 35.88 -3.00
N PHE A 61 -31.90 35.35 -1.96
CA PHE A 61 -31.22 34.61 -0.90
C PHE A 61 -30.66 33.31 -1.50
N ILE A 62 -29.34 33.23 -1.69
CA ILE A 62 -28.66 32.02 -2.18
C ILE A 62 -28.45 31.10 -0.97
N PRO A 63 -29.12 29.94 -0.89
CA PRO A 63 -28.83 28.99 0.18
C PRO A 63 -27.36 28.55 0.10
N PRO A 64 -26.67 28.38 1.24
CA PRO A 64 -25.29 27.91 1.23
C PRO A 64 -25.23 26.58 0.47
N THR A 65 -24.33 26.50 -0.50
CA THR A 65 -24.09 25.26 -1.25
C THR A 65 -23.75 24.16 -0.25
N PRO A 66 -24.48 23.03 -0.22
CA PRO A 66 -24.16 21.96 0.70
C PRO A 66 -22.72 21.52 0.43
N MET A 67 -21.85 21.67 1.42
CA MET A 67 -20.48 21.21 1.32
C MET A 67 -20.53 19.69 1.23
N PRO A 68 -19.94 19.06 0.20
CA PRO A 68 -19.96 17.61 0.09
C PRO A 68 -19.30 17.02 1.33
N THR A 69 -20.07 16.26 2.12
CA THR A 69 -19.53 15.54 3.27
C THR A 69 -18.55 14.49 2.75
N PRO A 70 -17.26 14.55 3.12
CA PRO A 70 -16.31 13.53 2.69
C PRO A 70 -16.77 12.17 3.21
N ILE A 71 -17.05 11.23 2.31
CA ILE A 71 -17.28 9.84 2.72
C ILE A 71 -15.93 9.29 3.19
N PRO A 72 -15.82 8.78 4.44
CA PRO A 72 -14.59 8.16 4.90
C PRO A 72 -14.17 7.05 3.93
N ARG A 73 -12.89 7.02 3.49
CA ARG A 73 -12.37 6.02 2.53
C ARG A 73 -12.67 4.58 2.93
N VAL A 74 -12.74 4.31 4.24
CA VAL A 74 -13.10 3.02 4.84
C VAL A 74 -14.50 2.51 4.46
N ARG A 75 -15.38 3.41 3.98
CA ARG A 75 -16.75 3.11 3.54
C ARG A 75 -16.90 3.01 2.01
N LEU A 76 -15.82 3.29 1.26
CA LEU A 76 -15.80 3.04 -0.17
C LEU A 76 -15.70 1.52 -0.42
N PRO A 77 -16.17 1.03 -1.59
CA PRO A 77 -15.91 -0.34 -2.01
C PRO A 77 -14.45 -0.71 -1.80
N ILE A 78 -14.18 -1.94 -1.36
CA ILE A 78 -12.81 -2.41 -1.13
C ILE A 78 -12.04 -2.33 -2.45
N ARG A 79 -10.98 -1.54 -2.46
CA ARG A 79 -10.00 -1.41 -3.55
C ARG A 79 -8.68 -1.89 -2.98
N GLY A 80 -8.49 -3.21 -3.10
CA GLY A 80 -7.38 -3.93 -2.52
C GLY A 80 -6.23 -4.15 -3.49
N LEU A 81 -5.00 -4.07 -3.00
CA LEU A 81 -3.80 -4.47 -3.72
C LEU A 81 -2.99 -5.47 -2.88
N LEU A 82 -2.48 -6.52 -3.50
CA LEU A 82 -1.34 -7.27 -2.98
C LEU A 82 -0.09 -6.47 -3.34
N ILE A 83 0.69 -6.05 -2.36
CA ILE A 83 1.77 -5.08 -2.60
C ILE A 83 3.15 -5.60 -2.16
N GLN A 84 4.15 -5.09 -2.87
CA GLN A 84 5.52 -4.92 -2.42
C GLN A 84 5.87 -3.44 -2.67
N PHE A 85 6.84 -2.90 -1.94
CA PHE A 85 7.20 -1.48 -2.07
C PHE A 85 8.44 -1.32 -2.93
N ASP A 86 8.39 -0.41 -3.89
CA ASP A 86 9.54 -0.12 -4.73
C ASP A 86 10.69 0.38 -3.86
N ARG A 87 11.91 -0.10 -4.15
CA ARG A 87 13.12 0.40 -3.53
C ARG A 87 13.88 1.27 -4.52
N ARG A 88 13.75 2.58 -4.36
CA ARG A 88 14.30 3.55 -5.31
C ARG A 88 15.82 3.40 -5.41
N GLY A 89 16.32 3.29 -6.63
CA GLY A 89 17.76 3.13 -6.90
C GLY A 89 18.27 1.71 -6.81
N TRP A 90 17.37 0.72 -6.65
CA TRP A 90 17.68 -0.70 -6.70
C TRP A 90 16.90 -1.38 -7.82
N ASP A 91 17.45 -2.48 -8.35
CA ASP A 91 16.81 -3.28 -9.39
C ASP A 91 15.68 -4.17 -8.85
N SER A 92 15.38 -4.11 -7.56
CA SER A 92 14.40 -4.95 -6.88
C SER A 92 13.68 -4.18 -5.79
N GLU A 93 12.41 -4.48 -5.58
CA GLU A 93 11.59 -3.97 -4.49
C GLU A 93 12.08 -4.40 -3.09
N TYR A 94 11.53 -3.77 -2.06
CA TYR A 94 11.65 -4.24 -0.69
C TYR A 94 10.84 -5.52 -0.48
N TRP A 95 11.50 -6.52 0.08
CA TRP A 95 10.80 -7.69 0.58
C TRP A 95 9.96 -7.34 1.82
N PRO A 96 8.82 -8.00 2.06
CA PRO A 96 7.91 -7.64 3.14
C PRO A 96 8.52 -7.66 4.55
N GLY A 97 9.38 -8.65 4.85
CA GLY A 97 10.12 -8.73 6.11
C GLY A 97 11.20 -7.65 6.20
N GLN A 98 11.85 -7.33 5.08
CA GLN A 98 12.86 -6.28 4.99
C GLN A 98 12.29 -4.91 5.33
N VAL A 99 11.09 -4.56 4.84
CA VAL A 99 10.42 -3.29 5.20
C VAL A 99 10.26 -3.17 6.71
N ILE A 100 9.94 -4.27 7.40
CA ILE A 100 9.72 -4.28 8.85
C ILE A 100 11.07 -4.20 9.58
N GLN A 101 12.08 -4.96 9.15
CA GLN A 101 13.41 -4.97 9.78
C GLN A 101 14.11 -3.63 9.64
N GLU A 102 14.05 -3.03 8.46
CA GLU A 102 14.75 -1.79 8.12
C GLU A 102 13.88 -0.53 8.31
N PHE A 103 12.66 -0.65 8.83
CA PHE A 103 11.64 0.42 8.81
C PHE A 103 12.14 1.79 9.30
N ASN A 104 12.94 1.79 10.36
CA ASN A 104 13.50 3.01 10.96
C ASN A 104 14.96 3.28 10.55
N GLN A 105 15.55 2.42 9.72
CA GLN A 105 16.90 2.57 9.21
C GLN A 105 16.91 3.54 8.03
N MET A 106 18.05 4.21 7.84
CA MET A 106 18.27 5.08 6.69
C MET A 106 18.58 4.24 5.44
N ASP A 107 17.84 4.47 4.36
CA ASP A 107 18.25 4.03 3.03
C ASP A 107 19.37 4.97 2.55
N GLU A 108 20.58 4.44 2.39
CA GLU A 108 21.77 5.20 2.01
C GLU A 108 21.71 5.76 0.59
N VAL A 109 20.92 5.14 -0.30
CA VAL A 109 20.77 5.58 -1.70
C VAL A 109 19.85 6.79 -1.78
N VAL A 110 18.75 6.77 -1.02
CA VAL A 110 17.76 7.86 -1.03
C VAL A 110 18.05 8.93 0.03
N GLY A 111 18.85 8.60 1.04
CA GLY A 111 19.18 9.49 2.16
C GLY A 111 18.00 9.75 3.09
N ARG A 112 17.07 8.80 3.20
CA ARG A 112 15.85 8.89 4.01
C ARG A 112 15.54 7.57 4.70
N PRO A 113 14.83 7.58 5.84
CA PRO A 113 14.36 6.36 6.46
C PRO A 113 13.45 5.55 5.53
N VAL A 114 13.52 4.22 5.59
CA VAL A 114 12.65 3.32 4.80
C VAL A 114 11.17 3.67 4.99
N ARG A 115 10.75 3.96 6.22
CA ARG A 115 9.38 4.41 6.53
C ARG A 115 8.91 5.62 5.72
N ASP A 116 9.80 6.53 5.34
CA ASP A 116 9.44 7.75 4.60
C ASP A 116 9.20 7.43 3.11
N GLU A 117 9.99 6.52 2.53
CA GLU A 117 9.75 6.02 1.17
C GLU A 117 8.47 5.19 1.10
N VAL A 118 8.23 4.34 2.09
CA VAL A 118 6.98 3.58 2.24
C VAL A 118 5.79 4.52 2.39
N ALA A 119 5.91 5.56 3.23
CA ALA A 119 4.87 6.56 3.41
C ALA A 119 4.50 7.28 2.11
N ALA A 120 5.49 7.65 1.29
CA ALA A 120 5.26 8.31 0.01
C ALA A 120 4.51 7.42 -0.99
N GLN A 121 4.84 6.13 -1.04
CA GLN A 121 4.13 5.16 -1.88
C GLN A 121 2.70 4.93 -1.40
N LEU A 122 2.49 4.84 -0.08
CA LEU A 122 1.16 4.77 0.53
C LEU A 122 0.32 6.02 0.22
N ASP A 123 0.92 7.21 0.24
CA ASP A 123 0.22 8.44 -0.15
C ASP A 123 -0.25 8.38 -1.61
N GLN A 124 0.58 7.89 -2.51
CA GLN A 124 0.20 7.75 -3.91
C GLN A 124 -0.88 6.69 -4.12
N MET A 125 -0.79 5.55 -3.43
CA MET A 125 -1.86 4.54 -3.41
C MET A 125 -3.18 5.12 -2.87
N ALA A 126 -3.12 5.94 -1.82
CA ALA A 126 -4.28 6.63 -1.30
C ALA A 126 -4.88 7.58 -2.34
N ILE A 127 -4.07 8.35 -3.07
CA ILE A 127 -4.55 9.23 -4.14
C ILE A 127 -5.28 8.44 -5.23
N MET A 128 -4.79 7.25 -5.59
CA MET A 128 -5.45 6.34 -6.54
C MET A 128 -6.74 5.69 -5.99
N GLY A 129 -7.02 5.87 -4.70
CA GLY A 129 -8.21 5.37 -4.03
C GLY A 129 -8.08 3.96 -3.48
N VAL A 130 -6.86 3.42 -3.36
CA VAL A 130 -6.59 2.17 -2.63
C VAL A 130 -6.96 2.36 -1.17
N ASN A 131 -7.66 1.40 -0.58
CA ASN A 131 -8.10 1.45 0.82
C ASN A 131 -7.87 0.12 1.58
N TYR A 132 -7.25 -0.86 0.92
CA TYR A 132 -6.96 -2.16 1.49
C TYR A 132 -5.64 -2.69 0.94
N LEU A 133 -4.77 -3.17 1.81
CA LEU A 133 -3.48 -3.75 1.45
C LEU A 133 -3.46 -5.21 1.89
N THR A 134 -3.04 -6.09 0.98
CA THR A 134 -2.62 -7.44 1.32
C THR A 134 -1.11 -7.46 1.27
N ILE A 135 -0.48 -8.01 2.31
CA ILE A 135 0.97 -8.13 2.40
C ILE A 135 1.29 -9.59 2.64
N ASP A 136 2.12 -10.15 1.77
CA ASP A 136 2.63 -11.51 1.94
C ASP A 136 3.67 -11.49 3.08
N VAL A 137 3.53 -12.37 4.06
CA VAL A 137 4.50 -12.52 5.17
C VAL A 137 4.78 -14.00 5.39
N SER A 138 6.05 -14.37 5.40
CA SER A 138 6.50 -15.71 5.81
C SER A 138 6.95 -15.74 7.26
N SER A 139 7.00 -16.94 7.84
CA SER A 139 7.81 -17.17 9.04
C SER A 139 9.25 -17.41 8.60
N SER A 140 10.15 -16.49 8.90
CA SER A 140 11.55 -16.60 8.53
C SER A 140 12.35 -17.35 9.60
N ASN A 141 13.41 -18.02 9.18
CA ASN A 141 14.34 -18.68 10.09
C ASN A 141 15.79 -18.36 9.69
N PRO A 142 16.45 -17.40 10.38
CA PRO A 142 17.79 -16.94 10.02
C PRO A 142 18.89 -18.00 10.23
N ARG A 143 18.59 -19.11 10.91
CA ARG A 143 19.55 -20.19 11.18
C ARG A 143 18.89 -21.53 10.91
N SER A 144 19.55 -22.43 10.20
CA SER A 144 19.22 -23.86 10.29
C SER A 144 19.34 -24.26 11.76
N GLN A 145 18.22 -24.33 12.50
CA GLN A 145 18.26 -24.63 13.93
C GLN A 145 18.68 -26.08 14.16
N GLU A 146 19.67 -26.31 15.01
CA GLU A 146 19.87 -27.62 15.66
C GLU A 146 18.81 -27.79 16.75
N GLY A 147 17.80 -28.64 16.51
CA GLY A 147 16.68 -28.92 17.42
C GLY A 147 15.45 -29.40 16.65
N PRO A 148 14.47 -30.09 17.28
CA PRO A 148 13.39 -30.72 16.52
C PRO A 148 12.45 -29.67 15.90
N TYR A 149 12.45 -29.64 14.58
CA TYR A 149 11.60 -28.84 13.71
C TYR A 149 10.30 -29.60 13.35
N VAL A 150 9.18 -28.90 13.06
CA VAL A 150 7.98 -29.42 12.34
C VAL A 150 7.09 -28.22 11.86
N PRO A 151 6.37 -28.22 10.71
CA PRO A 151 6.73 -28.05 9.28
C PRO A 151 6.60 -26.64 8.61
N PRO A 152 7.19 -26.34 7.39
CA PRO A 152 8.19 -27.02 6.53
C PRO A 152 9.68 -26.56 6.78
N VAL A 153 10.71 -27.40 6.56
CA VAL A 153 12.14 -27.21 6.99
C VAL A 153 12.87 -26.21 6.07
N CYS A 154 12.16 -25.21 5.57
CA CYS A 154 12.73 -24.30 4.61
C CYS A 154 13.45 -23.20 5.39
N TYR A 155 14.76 -23.06 5.15
CA TYR A 155 15.41 -21.78 5.43
C TYR A 155 14.68 -20.74 4.59
N ILE A 156 13.96 -19.85 5.27
CA ILE A 156 13.32 -18.69 4.66
C ILE A 156 14.12 -17.50 5.16
N SER A 157 14.66 -16.75 4.21
CA SER A 157 15.50 -15.60 4.50
C SER A 157 14.72 -14.55 5.31
N PRO A 158 15.35 -13.88 6.31
CA PRO A 158 14.68 -12.89 7.16
C PRO A 158 13.99 -11.77 6.37
N GLU A 159 14.47 -11.43 5.20
CA GLU A 159 13.91 -10.39 4.33
C GLU A 159 12.48 -10.74 3.89
N LEU A 160 12.11 -12.02 3.87
CA LEU A 160 10.78 -12.50 3.44
C LEU A 160 9.73 -12.48 4.55
N GLY A 161 10.12 -12.28 5.82
CA GLY A 161 9.14 -12.19 6.90
C GLY A 161 9.71 -12.20 8.32
N LEU A 162 8.83 -12.39 9.29
CA LEU A 162 9.16 -12.24 10.72
C LEU A 162 9.86 -13.48 11.27
N GLN A 163 10.81 -13.27 12.19
CA GLN A 163 11.56 -14.37 12.78
C GLN A 163 10.67 -15.34 13.59
N TYR A 164 10.94 -16.63 13.41
CA TYR A 164 10.37 -17.72 14.19
C TYR A 164 11.36 -18.19 15.28
N PRO A 165 10.91 -18.64 16.47
CA PRO A 165 9.52 -18.82 16.94
C PRO A 165 8.82 -17.54 17.38
N GLN A 166 9.57 -16.47 17.57
CA GLN A 166 9.06 -15.17 17.98
C GLN A 166 9.82 -14.08 17.24
N PRO A 167 9.13 -13.04 16.73
CA PRO A 167 9.81 -11.90 16.15
C PRO A 167 10.69 -11.23 17.20
N THR A 168 11.75 -10.56 16.75
CA THR A 168 12.61 -9.79 17.65
C THR A 168 11.85 -8.58 18.23
N SER A 169 12.38 -8.00 19.32
CA SER A 169 11.80 -6.78 19.90
C SER A 169 11.78 -5.61 18.91
N GLU A 170 12.77 -5.55 18.01
CA GLU A 170 12.84 -4.54 16.97
C GLU A 170 11.78 -4.77 15.89
N GLU A 171 11.65 -6.01 15.39
CA GLU A 171 10.62 -6.38 14.42
C GLU A 171 9.21 -6.09 14.96
N LEU A 172 8.92 -6.40 16.23
CA LEU A 172 7.63 -6.08 16.85
C LEU A 172 7.37 -4.56 16.92
N THR A 173 8.39 -3.79 17.32
CA THR A 173 8.28 -2.32 17.42
C THR A 173 8.03 -1.70 16.04
N ASN A 174 8.79 -2.14 15.04
CA ASN A 174 8.67 -1.65 13.67
C ASN A 174 7.35 -2.11 13.03
N LEU A 175 6.88 -3.33 13.29
CA LEU A 175 5.59 -3.81 12.82
C LEU A 175 4.44 -2.95 13.32
N VAL A 176 4.45 -2.56 14.59
CA VAL A 176 3.43 -1.63 15.13
C VAL A 176 3.50 -0.28 14.42
N ALA A 177 4.69 0.31 14.30
CA ALA A 177 4.87 1.60 13.63
C ALA A 177 4.45 1.55 12.14
N TYR A 178 4.73 0.45 11.46
CA TYR A 178 4.34 0.20 10.08
C TYR A 178 2.82 0.09 9.93
N LEU A 179 2.14 -0.64 10.82
CA LEU A 179 0.68 -0.72 10.86
C LEU A 179 0.05 0.65 11.15
N ASP A 180 0.58 1.38 12.12
CA ASP A 180 0.12 2.74 12.45
C ASP A 180 0.25 3.69 11.26
N LEU A 181 1.34 3.59 10.50
CA LEU A 181 1.52 4.36 9.27
C LEU A 181 0.41 4.03 8.26
N ILE A 182 0.14 2.75 7.97
CA ILE A 182 -0.92 2.34 7.04
C ILE A 182 -2.30 2.85 7.49
N TYR A 183 -2.61 2.69 8.79
CA TYR A 183 -3.88 3.15 9.35
C TYR A 183 -4.01 4.67 9.30
N SER A 184 -2.91 5.41 9.48
CA SER A 184 -2.92 6.88 9.36
C SER A 184 -3.31 7.36 7.96
N LYS A 185 -3.05 6.54 6.92
CA LYS A 185 -3.47 6.80 5.53
C LYS A 185 -4.92 6.38 5.25
N GLY A 186 -5.64 5.86 6.25
CA GLY A 186 -7.03 5.41 6.11
C GLY A 186 -7.19 4.09 5.36
N MET A 187 -6.14 3.27 5.32
CA MET A 187 -6.13 1.96 4.69
C MET A 187 -6.31 0.84 5.72
N LYS A 188 -6.87 -0.28 5.29
CA LYS A 188 -6.89 -1.54 6.05
C LYS A 188 -5.76 -2.45 5.57
N VAL A 189 -5.37 -3.40 6.40
CA VAL A 189 -4.31 -4.36 6.06
C VAL A 189 -4.74 -5.78 6.40
N ALA A 190 -4.33 -6.73 5.56
CA ALA A 190 -4.36 -8.15 5.86
C ALA A 190 -3.00 -8.77 5.54
N PHE A 191 -2.54 -9.62 6.44
CA PHE A 191 -1.39 -10.47 6.20
C PHE A 191 -1.86 -11.75 5.53
N ARG A 192 -1.22 -12.08 4.41
CA ARG A 192 -1.34 -13.38 3.77
C ARG A 192 -0.11 -14.19 4.15
N LEU A 193 -0.34 -15.29 4.84
CA LEU A 193 0.73 -16.23 5.15
C LEU A 193 1.18 -16.93 3.87
N VAL A 194 2.47 -16.85 3.58
CA VAL A 194 3.13 -17.47 2.43
C VAL A 194 4.26 -18.39 2.90
N ASN A 195 4.43 -19.50 2.19
CA ASN A 195 5.31 -20.61 2.55
C ASN A 195 6.14 -21.04 1.33
#